data_AF-A0A0D6LPS0-F1
#
_entry.id   AF-A0A0D6LPS0-F1
#
_cell.length_a   1.000
_cell.length_b   1.000
_cell.length_c   1.000
_cell.angle_alpha   90.00
_cell.angle_beta   90.00
_cell.angle_gamma   90.00
#
_symmetry.space_group_name_H-M   'P 1'
#
loop_
_entity.id
_entity.type
_entity.pdbx_description
1 polymer ?
#
loop_
_entity_poly.entity_id
_entity_poly.type
_entity_poly.pdbx_seq_one_letter_code
_entity_poly.pdbx_strand_id
1 'polypeptide(L)'
;MNDVFIDGYFIPKGTEIMPQYGCILHDPNLFPNPDQFLPERFLDTDGAYRPRVELKPFGFGARVCLGEFLAKCELYLIFTTLLQKFTFTAIDNAGMFLVHIRFIKSRVLENILPTSMLMSLKMRIIKKKEWGMMCQMR
;
A
#
# COMPACT_ATOMS: atom_id res chain seq x y z
N MET A 1 19.59 -11.77 -26.31
CA MET A 1 18.50 -12.75 -26.21
C MET A 1 18.74 -13.79 -27.29
N ASN A 2 18.70 -15.08 -26.93
CA ASN A 2 18.94 -16.20 -27.85
C ASN A 2 17.64 -17.01 -27.98
N ASP A 3 17.60 -17.90 -28.95
CA ASP A 3 16.52 -18.89 -29.07
C ASP A 3 16.47 -19.75 -27.79
N VAL A 4 15.26 -20.11 -27.34
CA VAL A 4 15.08 -20.88 -26.11
C VAL A 4 13.90 -21.84 -26.21
N PHE A 5 14.00 -22.99 -25.54
CA PHE A 5 12.87 -23.88 -25.29
C PHE A 5 12.37 -23.69 -23.86
N ILE A 6 11.08 -23.38 -23.69
CA ILE A 6 10.43 -23.23 -22.38
C ILE A 6 9.19 -24.13 -22.37
N ASP A 7 9.10 -25.04 -21.41
CA ASP A 7 7.96 -25.94 -21.22
C ASP A 7 7.52 -26.67 -22.52
N GLY A 8 8.49 -27.10 -23.33
CA GLY A 8 8.26 -27.76 -24.61
C GLY A 8 8.01 -26.82 -25.80
N TYR A 9 7.87 -25.51 -25.58
CA TYR A 9 7.66 -24.51 -26.63
C TYR A 9 8.98 -23.88 -27.08
N PHE A 10 9.20 -23.83 -28.40
CA PHE A 10 10.31 -23.10 -28.99
C PHE A 10 9.97 -21.62 -29.12
N ILE A 11 10.82 -20.76 -28.57
CA ILE A 11 10.69 -19.31 -28.62
C ILE A 11 11.89 -18.74 -29.40
N PRO A 12 11.66 -18.21 -30.62
CA PRO A 12 12.71 -17.59 -31.41
C PRO A 12 13.27 -16.32 -30.76
N LYS A 13 14.55 -16.04 -31.02
CA LYS A 13 15.21 -14.78 -30.68
C LYS A 13 14.45 -13.61 -31.30
N GLY A 14 14.28 -12.57 -30.49
CA GLY A 14 13.56 -11.36 -30.89
C GLY A 14 12.07 -11.40 -30.56
N THR A 15 11.56 -12.52 -30.03
CA THR A 15 10.20 -12.59 -29.50
C THR A 15 10.08 -11.74 -28.23
N GLU A 16 9.08 -10.85 -28.20
CA GLU A 16 8.74 -10.10 -26.99
C GLU A 16 7.92 -10.97 -26.04
N ILE A 17 8.29 -10.97 -24.76
CA ILE A 17 7.60 -11.72 -23.71
C ILE A 17 7.13 -10.74 -22.65
N MET A 18 5.83 -10.74 -22.38
CA MET A 18 5.22 -9.92 -21.35
C MET A 18 4.73 -10.80 -20.19
N PRO A 19 5.35 -10.75 -19.00
CA PRO A 19 4.89 -11.52 -17.86
C PRO A 19 3.56 -10.97 -17.34
N GLN A 20 2.55 -11.84 -17.23
CA GLN A 20 1.23 -11.49 -16.72
C GLN A 20 1.13 -11.77 -15.22
N TYR A 21 1.64 -10.83 -14.39
CA TYR A 21 1.59 -10.97 -12.93
C TYR A 21 0.16 -11.07 -12.39
N GLY A 22 -0.80 -10.39 -13.01
CA GLY A 22 -2.20 -10.44 -12.60
C GLY A 22 -2.76 -11.86 -12.60
N CYS A 23 -2.41 -12.67 -13.61
CA CYS A 23 -2.82 -14.06 -13.71
C CYS A 23 -2.23 -14.93 -12.59
N ILE A 24 -0.95 -14.74 -12.26
CA ILE A 24 -0.28 -15.50 -11.20
C ILE A 24 -0.88 -15.17 -9.84
N LEU A 25 -1.12 -13.88 -9.57
CA LEU A 25 -1.66 -13.43 -8.29
C LEU A 25 -3.13 -13.80 -8.09
N HIS A 26 -3.87 -14.08 -9.17
CA HIS A 26 -5.26 -14.56 -9.13
C HIS A 26 -5.42 -16.05 -9.47
N ASP A 27 -4.33 -16.81 -9.56
CA ASP A 27 -4.42 -18.25 -9.80
C ASP A 27 -4.94 -18.95 -8.53
N PRO A 28 -6.13 -19.59 -8.55
CA PRO A 28 -6.70 -20.26 -7.39
C PRO A 28 -5.85 -21.44 -6.89
N ASN A 29 -5.00 -22.02 -7.75
CA ASN A 29 -4.09 -23.10 -7.37
C ASN A 29 -2.93 -22.59 -6.49
N LEU A 30 -2.50 -21.34 -6.70
CA LEU A 30 -1.44 -20.70 -5.92
C LEU A 30 -2.01 -19.90 -4.73
N PHE A 31 -3.12 -19.21 -4.96
CA PHE A 31 -3.82 -18.36 -4.02
C PHE A 31 -5.29 -18.78 -3.90
N PRO A 32 -5.63 -19.70 -2.98
CA PRO A 32 -7.02 -20.10 -2.77
C PRO A 32 -7.89 -18.89 -2.39
N ASN A 33 -9.07 -18.69 -2.99
CA ASN A 33 -9.88 -17.47 -2.83
C ASN A 33 -9.11 -16.19 -3.20
N PRO A 34 -8.64 -16.04 -4.46
CA PRO A 34 -7.74 -14.96 -4.86
C PRO A 34 -8.37 -13.56 -4.77
N ASP A 35 -9.68 -13.45 -4.98
CA ASP A 35 -10.40 -12.17 -4.94
C ASP A 35 -10.67 -11.67 -3.52
N GLN A 36 -10.40 -12.48 -2.50
CA GLN A 36 -10.58 -12.11 -1.10
C GLN A 36 -9.29 -11.54 -0.51
N PHE A 37 -9.40 -10.37 0.12
CA PHE A 37 -8.32 -9.81 0.90
C PHE A 37 -8.13 -10.60 2.20
N LEU A 38 -7.20 -11.56 2.17
CA LEU A 38 -6.90 -12.47 3.28
C LEU A 38 -5.42 -12.32 3.71
N PRO A 39 -5.08 -11.38 4.61
CA PRO A 39 -3.71 -11.19 5.09
C PRO A 39 -3.08 -12.43 5.72
N GLU A 40 -3.90 -13.29 6.33
CA GLU A 40 -3.50 -14.48 7.08
C GLU A 40 -2.79 -15.50 6.18
N ARG A 41 -3.00 -15.45 4.86
CA ARG A 41 -2.33 -16.36 3.90
C ARG A 41 -0.80 -16.20 3.85
N PHE A 42 -0.30 -15.10 4.39
CA PHE A 42 1.12 -14.75 4.49
C PHE A 42 1.68 -15.01 5.88
N LEU A 43 0.90 -15.64 6.76
CA LEU A 43 1.33 -16.08 8.09
C LEU A 43 1.53 -17.60 8.10
N ASP A 44 2.32 -18.08 9.06
CA ASP A 44 2.40 -19.49 9.42
C ASP A 44 1.41 -19.84 10.55
N THR A 45 1.46 -21.09 11.03
CA THR A 45 0.57 -21.59 12.10
C THR A 45 0.75 -20.87 13.43
N ASP A 46 1.91 -20.25 13.66
CA ASP A 46 2.24 -19.52 14.88
C ASP A 46 1.95 -18.02 14.73
N GLY A 47 1.46 -17.60 13.56
CA GLY A 47 1.14 -16.21 13.23
C GLY A 47 2.36 -15.37 12.81
N ALA A 48 3.52 -15.99 12.60
CA ALA A 48 4.70 -15.29 12.09
C ALA A 48 4.65 -15.13 10.57
N TYR A 49 5.31 -14.09 10.06
CA TYR A 49 5.33 -13.82 8.62
C TYR A 49 6.07 -14.93 7.86
N ARG A 50 5.37 -15.52 6.89
CA ARG A 50 5.90 -16.54 6.00
C ARG A 50 6.07 -15.99 4.58
N PRO A 51 7.31 -15.79 4.11
CA PRO A 51 7.54 -15.35 2.75
C PRO A 51 7.09 -16.43 1.74
N ARG A 52 6.36 -16.00 0.71
CA ARG A 52 5.96 -16.85 -0.42
C ARG A 52 6.83 -16.55 -1.64
N VAL A 53 7.29 -17.59 -2.32
CA VAL A 53 8.16 -17.45 -3.50
C VAL A 53 7.38 -17.00 -4.74
N GLU A 54 6.08 -17.28 -4.75
CA GLU A 54 5.14 -16.98 -5.83
C GLU A 54 4.75 -15.49 -5.85
N LEU A 55 4.82 -14.82 -4.69
CA LEU A 55 4.51 -13.40 -4.57
C LEU A 55 5.74 -12.55 -4.91
N LYS A 56 5.82 -12.10 -6.18
CA LYS A 56 6.90 -11.24 -6.69
C LYS A 56 6.35 -9.94 -7.32
N PRO A 57 5.73 -9.04 -6.53
CA PRO A 57 5.09 -7.82 -7.04
C PRO A 57 6.08 -6.83 -7.68
N PHE A 58 7.36 -6.95 -7.34
CA PHE A 58 8.45 -6.13 -7.86
C PHE A 58 9.26 -6.84 -8.96
N GLY A 59 8.75 -7.98 -9.45
CA GLY A 59 9.41 -8.85 -10.40
C GLY A 59 10.55 -9.68 -9.80
N PHE A 60 11.34 -10.29 -10.67
CA PHE A 60 12.47 -11.14 -10.30
C PHE A 60 13.56 -11.13 -11.38
N GLY A 61 14.75 -11.59 -11.02
CA GLY A 61 15.89 -11.71 -11.95
C GLY A 61 16.57 -10.37 -12.27
N ALA A 62 17.22 -10.29 -13.43
CA ALA A 62 18.05 -9.15 -13.82
C ALA A 62 17.29 -7.82 -13.99
N ARG A 63 15.95 -7.87 -14.04
CA ARG A 63 15.06 -6.71 -14.19
C ARG A 63 14.14 -6.53 -12.98
N VAL A 64 14.49 -7.11 -11.83
CA VAL A 64 13.81 -6.84 -10.56
C VAL A 64 13.81 -5.33 -10.29
N CYS A 65 12.72 -4.83 -9.71
CA CYS A 65 12.58 -3.41 -9.41
C CYS A 65 13.71 -2.95 -8.47
N LEU A 66 14.53 -2.02 -8.95
CA LEU A 66 15.60 -1.41 -8.14
C LEU A 66 15.05 -0.73 -6.87
N GLY A 67 13.81 -0.25 -6.93
CA GLY A 67 13.11 0.41 -5.84
C GLY A 67 12.38 -0.54 -4.88
N GLU A 68 12.49 -1.86 -5.00
CA GLU A 68 11.75 -2.81 -4.15
C GLU A 68 11.96 -2.53 -2.65
N PHE A 69 13.21 -2.35 -2.24
CA PHE A 69 13.54 -2.10 -0.84
C PHE A 69 12.97 -0.76 -0.36
N LEU A 70 13.14 0.30 -1.17
CA LEU A 70 12.61 1.62 -0.85
C LEU A 70 11.08 1.59 -0.71
N ALA A 71 10.39 1.00 -1.69
CA ALA A 71 8.94 0.90 -1.69
C ALA A 71 8.42 0.12 -0.47
N LYS A 72 9.09 -0.97 -0.06
CA LYS A 72 8.72 -1.72 1.15
C LYS A 72 8.90 -0.87 2.41
N CYS A 73 10.02 -0.16 2.54
CA CYS A 73 10.28 0.72 3.68
C CYS A 73 9.25 1.85 3.74
N GLU A 74 8.96 2.50 2.62
CA GLU A 74 7.99 3.59 2.53
C GLU A 74 6.58 3.09 2.86
N LEU A 75 6.14 1.97 2.26
CA LEU A 75 4.84 1.36 2.56
C LEU A 75 4.72 1.03 4.04
N TYR A 76 5.75 0.44 4.64
CA TYR A 76 5.76 0.12 6.06
C TYR A 76 5.61 1.38 6.93
N LEU A 77 6.40 2.42 6.67
CA LEU A 77 6.37 3.66 7.43
C LEU A 77 5.04 4.39 7.28
N ILE A 78 4.53 4.51 6.05
CA ILE A 78 3.25 5.16 5.78
C ILE A 78 2.13 4.38 6.48
N PHE A 79 2.06 3.07 6.27
CA PHE A 79 1.00 2.23 6.80
C PHE A 79 0.98 2.21 8.34
N THR A 80 2.14 2.01 8.97
CA THR A 80 2.25 2.02 10.44
C THR A 80 1.93 3.39 11.03
N THR A 81 2.42 4.48 10.41
CA THR A 81 2.10 5.85 10.85
C THR A 81 0.60 6.13 10.75
N LEU A 82 -0.03 5.65 9.67
CA LEU A 82 -1.46 5.79 9.47
C LEU A 82 -2.26 5.07 10.55
N LEU A 83 -1.95 3.79 10.81
CA LEU A 83 -2.62 2.99 11.84
C LEU A 83 -2.39 3.53 13.28
N GLN A 84 -1.23 4.12 13.56
CA GLN A 84 -0.92 4.68 14.87
C GLN A 84 -1.63 6.01 15.16
N LYS A 85 -1.89 6.81 14.11
CA LYS A 85 -2.43 8.18 14.26
C LYS A 85 -3.92 8.28 13.93
N PHE A 86 -4.48 7.31 13.24
CA PHE A 86 -5.84 7.37 12.73
C PHE A 86 -6.64 6.12 13.05
N THR A 87 -7.92 6.31 13.36
CA THR A 87 -8.89 5.22 13.35
C THR A 87 -9.62 5.21 12.02
N PHE A 88 -9.58 4.08 11.33
CA PHE A 88 -10.27 3.85 10.07
C PHE A 88 -11.69 3.36 10.36
N THR A 89 -12.68 3.98 9.73
CA THR A 89 -14.07 3.53 9.76
C THR A 89 -14.59 3.51 8.33
N ALA A 90 -15.31 2.45 7.98
CA ALA A 90 -16.01 2.37 6.70
C ALA A 90 -17.22 3.31 6.76
N ILE A 91 -17.51 3.97 5.64
CA ILE A 91 -18.78 4.67 5.44
C ILE A 91 -19.62 3.75 4.57
N ASP A 92 -20.42 2.92 5.24
CA ASP A 92 -21.35 2.01 4.63
C ASP A 92 -22.46 2.88 4.03
N ASN A 93 -22.33 3.29 2.76
CA ASN A 93 -23.46 3.67 1.89
C ASN A 93 -23.14 4.05 0.43
N ALA A 94 -21.90 4.02 -0.06
CA ALA A 94 -21.68 4.34 -1.49
C ALA A 94 -20.40 3.75 -2.10
N GLY A 95 -20.19 2.42 -2.08
CA GLY A 95 -19.23 1.73 -2.98
C GLY A 95 -17.78 2.25 -3.04
N MET A 96 -17.42 3.16 -2.14
CA MET A 96 -16.24 4.00 -2.19
C MET A 96 -15.78 4.12 -0.75
N PHE A 97 -14.63 3.52 -0.46
CA PHE A 97 -13.99 3.57 0.85
C PHE A 97 -13.53 5.01 1.14
N LEU A 98 -14.46 5.86 1.55
CA LEU A 98 -14.13 7.12 2.17
C LEU A 98 -13.79 6.81 3.64
N VAL A 99 -12.50 6.84 3.94
CA VAL A 99 -12.01 6.67 5.31
C VAL A 99 -12.37 7.94 6.09
N HIS A 100 -13.26 7.84 7.09
CA HIS A 100 -13.43 8.93 8.04
C HIS A 100 -12.25 8.95 9.00
N ILE A 101 -11.31 9.87 8.76
CA ILE A 101 -10.06 10.00 9.50
C ILE A 101 -10.32 10.70 10.84
N ARG A 102 -10.44 9.93 11.93
CA ARG A 102 -10.40 10.50 13.29
C ARG A 102 -8.97 10.48 13.79
N PHE A 103 -8.38 11.66 13.99
CA PHE A 103 -7.06 11.76 14.63
C PHE A 103 -7.14 11.18 16.04
N ILE A 104 -6.34 10.15 16.29
CA ILE A 104 -6.00 9.73 17.65
C ILE A 104 -5.26 10.93 18.24
N LYS A 105 -5.86 11.60 19.23
CA LYS A 105 -5.19 12.66 19.99
C LYS A 105 -3.89 12.08 20.54
N SER A 106 -2.77 12.35 19.89
CA SER A 106 -1.49 11.80 20.32
C SER A 106 -1.05 12.54 21.58
N ARG A 107 -0.83 11.79 22.66
CA ARG A 107 -0.15 12.27 23.88
C ARG A 107 1.29 12.77 23.60
N VAL A 108 1.84 12.43 22.43
CA VAL A 108 3.19 12.82 21.96
C VAL A 108 3.29 14.31 21.57
N LEU A 109 2.20 14.94 21.10
CA LEU A 109 2.21 16.36 20.74
C LEU A 109 2.14 17.31 21.94
N GLU A 110 1.74 16.82 23.12
CA GLU A 110 1.69 17.63 24.35
C GLU A 110 3.07 17.79 25.00
N ASN A 111 4.02 16.91 24.68
CA ASN A 111 5.35 16.87 25.32
C ASN A 111 6.51 17.39 24.44
N ILE A 112 6.26 17.80 23.20
CA ILE A 112 7.32 18.26 22.26
C ILE A 112 7.20 19.75 21.90
N LEU A 113 6.08 20.41 22.17
CA LEU A 113 5.91 21.84 21.92
C LEU A 113 5.47 22.56 23.20
N PRO A 114 6.20 23.59 23.65
CA PRO A 114 5.73 24.42 24.76
C PRO A 114 4.35 25.00 24.40
N THR A 115 3.46 25.07 25.38
CA THR A 115 2.04 25.44 25.24
C THR A 115 1.81 26.79 24.56
N SER A 116 2.84 27.65 24.46
CA SER A 116 2.83 28.89 23.70
C SER A 116 2.83 28.70 22.17
N MET A 117 3.37 27.60 21.64
CA MET A 117 3.46 27.35 20.18
C MET A 117 2.23 26.62 19.62
N LEU A 118 1.49 25.91 20.47
CA LEU A 118 0.26 25.19 20.12
C LEU A 118 -0.89 26.12 19.70
N MET A 119 -0.88 27.37 20.17
CA MET A 119 -1.93 28.35 19.84
C MET A 119 -1.75 28.92 18.42
N SER A 120 -0.51 29.17 18.00
CA SER A 120 -0.19 29.71 16.67
C SER A 120 -0.36 28.69 15.54
N LEU A 121 -0.11 27.41 15.79
CA LEU A 121 -0.25 26.36 14.78
C LEU A 121 -1.72 25.92 14.59
N LYS A 122 -2.53 25.92 15.67
CA LYS A 122 -3.98 25.65 15.59
C LYS A 122 -4.71 26.64 14.69
N MET A 123 -4.39 27.95 14.76
CA MET A 123 -5.02 28.95 13.89
C MET A 123 -4.65 28.79 12.41
N ARG A 124 -3.43 28.34 12.11
CA ARG A 124 -2.95 28.23 10.72
C ARG A 124 -3.62 27.08 9.96
N ILE A 125 -3.99 26.00 10.66
CA ILE A 125 -4.73 24.87 10.07
C ILE A 125 -6.21 25.21 9.91
N ILE A 126 -6.80 25.97 10.84
CA ILE A 126 -8.22 26.41 10.74
C ILE A 126 -8.40 27.38 9.56
N LYS A 127 -7.51 28.36 9.37
CA LYS A 127 -7.61 29.28 8.22
C LYS A 127 -7.49 28.57 6.87
N LYS A 128 -6.68 27.52 6.73
CA LYS A 128 -6.55 26.81 5.43
C LYS A 128 -7.82 26.02 5.04
N LYS A 129 -8.67 25.68 6.02
CA LYS A 129 -9.93 24.97 5.80
C LYS A 129 -11.03 25.89 5.24
N GLU A 130 -10.96 27.20 5.48
CA GLU A 130 -11.95 28.17 4.96
C GLU A 130 -11.63 28.68 3.54
N TRP A 131 -10.35 28.68 3.13
CA TRP A 131 -9.97 29.10 1.77
C TRP A 131 -10.38 28.10 0.67
N GLY A 132 -10.70 26.85 1.02
CA GLY A 132 -11.22 25.86 0.07
C GLY A 132 -12.70 26.06 -0.31
N MET A 133 -13.45 26.88 0.43
CA MET A 133 -14.88 27.13 0.18
C MET A 133 -15.16 28.37 -0.69
N MET A 134 -14.17 29.20 -0.99
CA MET A 134 -14.33 30.39 -1.84
C MET A 134 -14.02 30.17 -3.34
N CYS A 135 -13.75 28.93 -3.77
CA CYS A 135 -13.47 28.62 -5.19
C CYS A 135 -14.67 27.98 -5.92
N GLN A 136 -15.90 28.17 -5.41
CA GLN A 136 -17.15 27.75 -6.07
C GLN A 136 -18.16 28.88 -6.28
N MET A 137 -17.73 30.14 -6.17
CA MET A 137 -18.50 31.30 -6.62
C MET A 137 -17.62 32.26 -7.41
N ARG A 138 -17.12 31.80 -8.55
CA ARG A 138 -16.98 32.59 -9.77
C ARG A 138 -16.76 31.72 -10.99
#